data_AF-A0AAD9G6G6-F1
#
_entry.id   AF-A0AAD9G6G6-F1
#
_cell.length_a   1.000
_cell.length_b   1.000
_cell.length_c   1.000
_cell.angle_alpha   90.00
_cell.angle_beta   90.00
_cell.angle_gamma   90.00
#
_symmetry.space_group_name_H-M   'P 1'
#
loop_
_entity.id
_entity.type
_entity.pdbx_description
1 polymer ?
#
loop_
_entity_poly.entity_id
_entity_poly.type
_entity_poly.pdbx_seq_one_letter_code
_entity_poly.pdbx_strand_id
1 'polypeptide(L)'
;MAKGAVHITGSNFAARRRLRWDILDRMRKLVYNGTCDRPKWLEWVERAPPLETRNILHTDRTIRNPYIPLVAALLKKYPHLRFEQCFRPENQWQKGLDHYAVDHPVMQFVANQLSLMNTGMSQKDAFQKTEKMFYKRRMEMEARIKVAMALAVDEDVEPLYTSGYAYWHKKIAQERGIFLMHIRDELR
;
A
#
# COMPACT_ATOMS: atom_id res chain seq x y z
N MET A 1 3.28 44.35 -20.57
CA MET A 1 3.01 43.14 -19.77
C MET A 1 3.73 43.28 -18.44
N ALA A 2 2.99 43.57 -17.36
CA ALA A 2 3.58 43.80 -16.05
C ALA A 2 4.25 42.51 -15.56
N LYS A 3 5.58 42.55 -15.38
CA LYS A 3 6.33 41.55 -14.61
C LYS A 3 5.76 41.59 -13.19
N GLY A 4 4.88 40.63 -12.88
CA GLY A 4 4.30 40.48 -11.55
C GLY A 4 5.41 40.43 -10.49
N ALA A 5 5.20 41.13 -9.38
CA ALA A 5 6.11 41.11 -8.25
C ALA A 5 6.35 39.66 -7.83
N VAL A 6 7.61 39.21 -7.93
CA VAL A 6 8.02 37.90 -7.44
C VAL A 6 7.83 37.92 -5.93
N HIS A 7 6.82 37.18 -5.46
CA HIS A 7 6.54 37.03 -4.04
C HIS A 7 7.82 36.55 -3.32
N ILE A 8 8.06 37.07 -2.12
CA ILE A 8 9.29 36.83 -1.34
C ILE A 8 9.55 35.32 -1.11
N THR A 9 8.52 34.49 -1.19
CA THR A 9 8.59 33.02 -1.09
C THR A 9 8.52 32.27 -2.43
N GLY A 10 8.22 32.94 -3.54
CA GLY A 10 7.88 32.33 -4.84
C GLY A 10 9.05 32.07 -5.79
N SER A 11 10.29 32.23 -5.33
CA SER A 11 11.47 32.05 -6.16
C SER A 11 12.54 31.23 -5.44
N ASN A 12 13.39 30.56 -6.23
CA ASN A 12 14.55 29.77 -5.80
C ASN A 12 15.52 30.52 -4.85
N PHE A 13 15.30 31.81 -4.58
CA PHE A 13 15.96 32.60 -3.53
C PHE A 13 15.55 32.20 -2.10
N ALA A 14 14.43 31.50 -1.88
CA ALA A 14 14.09 30.94 -0.57
C ALA A 14 15.11 29.88 -0.12
N ALA A 15 15.65 29.09 -1.06
CA ALA A 15 16.74 28.14 -0.78
C ALA A 15 18.01 28.88 -0.31
N ARG A 16 18.34 30.05 -0.89
CA ARG A 16 19.48 30.87 -0.45
C ARG A 16 19.32 31.48 0.95
N ARG A 17 18.09 31.70 1.43
CA ARG A 17 17.83 32.15 2.82
C ARG A 17 17.85 31.03 3.85
N ARG A 18 17.64 29.77 3.44
CA ARG A 18 17.81 28.59 4.32
C ARG A 18 19.28 28.28 4.63
N LEU A 19 20.23 28.85 3.89
CA LEU A 19 21.67 28.59 4.02
C LEU A 19 22.37 29.28 5.20
N ARG A 20 21.66 30.01 6.08
CA ARG A 20 22.31 30.93 7.03
C ARG A 20 22.28 30.53 8.51
N TRP A 21 22.20 29.25 8.81
CA TRP A 21 22.26 28.75 10.20
C TRP A 21 23.25 27.61 10.36
N ASP A 22 24.54 27.91 10.16
CA ASP A 22 25.61 27.05 10.68
C ASP A 22 25.94 27.47 12.11
N ILE A 23 25.15 26.96 13.06
CA ILE A 23 25.34 27.22 14.49
C ILE A 23 26.64 26.59 14.97
N LEU A 24 27.04 25.45 14.40
CA LEU A 24 28.27 24.74 14.74
C LEU A 24 29.50 25.56 14.37
N ASP A 25 29.58 26.05 13.13
CA ASP A 25 30.72 26.86 12.71
C ASP A 25 30.80 28.20 13.44
N ARG A 26 29.67 28.79 13.80
CA ARG A 26 29.66 30.01 14.65
C ARG A 26 30.15 29.71 16.06
N MET A 27 29.69 28.63 16.68
CA MET A 27 30.11 28.27 18.04
C MET A 27 31.57 27.86 18.07
N ARG A 28 32.07 27.14 17.05
CA ARG A 28 33.50 26.83 16.89
C ARG A 28 34.35 28.09 16.86
N LYS A 29 33.93 29.11 16.11
CA LYS A 29 34.65 30.40 16.04
C LYS A 29 34.61 31.15 17.38
N LEU A 30 33.48 31.13 18.08
CA LEU A 30 33.36 31.79 19.40
C LEU A 30 34.22 31.11 20.47
N VAL A 31 34.31 29.78 20.46
CA VAL A 31 35.19 29.02 21.35
C VAL A 31 36.66 29.24 20.97
N TYR A 32 36.99 29.19 19.67
CA TYR A 32 38.35 29.42 19.19
C TYR A 32 38.88 30.83 19.53
N ASN A 33 38.03 31.84 19.44
CA ASN A 33 38.36 33.22 19.79
C ASN A 33 38.38 33.48 21.31
N GLY A 34 38.08 32.48 22.14
CA GLY A 34 38.04 32.61 23.61
C GLY A 34 36.87 33.45 24.14
N THR A 35 35.88 33.79 23.30
CA THR A 35 34.70 34.58 23.68
C THR A 35 33.71 33.83 24.57
N CYS A 36 33.67 32.49 24.48
CA CYS A 36 32.80 31.65 25.29
C CYS A 36 33.50 30.33 25.62
N ASP A 37 33.20 29.79 26.81
CA ASP A 37 33.64 28.44 27.18
C ASP A 37 33.02 27.38 26.27
N ARG A 38 33.75 26.28 26.07
CA ARG A 38 33.33 25.19 25.20
C ARG A 38 32.11 24.46 25.79
N PRO A 39 30.94 24.47 25.14
CA PRO A 39 29.76 23.82 25.67
C PRO A 39 29.79 22.31 25.42
N LYS A 40 29.20 21.53 26.33
CA LYS A 40 29.17 20.05 26.24
C LYS A 40 28.44 19.53 24.99
N TRP A 41 27.40 20.22 24.53
CA TRP A 41 26.65 19.82 23.33
C TRP A 41 27.48 19.93 22.05
N LEU A 42 28.46 20.85 21.98
CA LEU A 42 29.32 20.99 20.81
C LEU A 42 30.17 19.73 20.62
N GLU A 43 30.65 19.14 21.71
CA GLU A 43 31.39 17.88 21.68
C GLU A 43 30.52 16.72 21.16
N TRP A 44 29.26 16.64 21.60
CA TRP A 44 28.36 15.58 21.16
C TRP A 44 27.96 15.72 19.69
N VAL A 45 27.72 16.94 19.22
CA VAL A 45 27.38 17.19 17.82
C VAL A 45 28.60 17.00 16.90
N GLU A 46 29.82 17.24 17.39
CA GLU A 46 31.04 16.92 16.61
C GLU A 46 31.29 15.41 16.49
N ARG A 47 30.88 14.62 17.49
CA ARG A 47 30.91 13.14 17.40
C ARG A 47 29.86 12.58 16.45
N ALA A 48 28.72 13.24 16.33
CA ALA A 48 27.61 12.82 15.46
C ALA A 48 27.05 14.04 14.69
N PRO A 49 27.72 14.48 13.61
CA PRO A 49 27.31 15.66 12.87
C PRO A 49 25.94 15.45 12.19
N PRO A 50 25.08 16.49 12.13
CA PRO A 50 23.80 16.40 11.43
C PRO A 50 24.02 16.22 9.93
N LEU A 51 23.10 15.51 9.27
CA LEU A 51 23.13 15.34 7.81
C LEU A 51 22.97 16.68 7.10
N GLU A 52 23.86 16.97 6.14
CA GLU A 52 23.79 18.21 5.35
C GLU A 52 22.60 18.16 4.37
N THR A 53 21.55 18.92 4.66
CA THR A 53 20.40 19.08 3.76
C THR A 53 20.65 20.10 2.63
N ARG A 54 21.85 20.71 2.57
CA ARG A 54 22.22 21.78 1.63
C ARG A 54 22.15 21.34 0.15
N ASN A 55 22.48 20.08 -0.12
CA ASN A 55 22.46 19.50 -1.48
C ASN A 55 21.23 18.63 -1.74
N ILE A 56 20.37 18.43 -0.73
CA ILE A 56 19.14 17.69 -0.90
C ILE A 56 18.12 18.67 -1.46
N LEU A 57 18.00 18.68 -2.79
CA LEU A 57 16.83 19.25 -3.43
C LEU A 57 15.63 18.47 -2.88
N HIS A 58 14.93 19.06 -1.90
CA HIS A 58 13.63 18.59 -1.40
C HIS A 58 12.58 18.81 -2.48
N THR A 59 12.75 18.15 -3.62
CA THR A 59 11.73 18.03 -4.64
C THR A 59 11.00 16.73 -4.36
N ASP A 60 9.80 16.82 -3.83
CA ASP A 60 8.93 15.67 -3.68
C ASP A 60 8.64 15.11 -5.08
N ARG A 61 9.22 13.95 -5.38
CA ARG A 61 8.90 13.23 -6.61
C ARG A 61 7.53 12.59 -6.42
N THR A 62 6.58 13.00 -7.25
CA THR A 62 5.27 12.33 -7.30
C THR A 62 5.44 10.95 -7.93
N ILE A 63 5.45 9.90 -7.11
CA ILE A 63 5.48 8.52 -7.58
C ILE A 63 4.09 8.18 -8.11
N ARG A 64 3.98 7.98 -9.43
CA ARG A 64 2.74 7.56 -10.08
C ARG A 64 2.69 6.04 -10.14
N ASN A 65 1.83 5.45 -9.30
CA ASN A 65 1.56 4.02 -9.34
C ASN A 65 0.39 3.73 -10.30
N PRO A 66 0.59 2.98 -11.40
CA PRO A 66 -0.47 2.67 -12.36
C PRO A 66 -1.52 1.69 -11.82
N TYR A 67 -1.23 0.94 -10.74
CA TYR A 67 -2.14 -0.05 -10.18
C TYR A 67 -3.37 0.60 -9.52
N ILE A 68 -3.18 1.70 -8.79
CA ILE A 68 -4.25 2.38 -8.03
C ILE A 68 -5.47 2.72 -8.93
N PRO A 69 -5.31 3.42 -10.07
CA PRO A 69 -6.45 3.74 -10.93
C PRO A 69 -7.09 2.50 -11.57
N LEU A 70 -6.30 1.46 -11.89
CA LEU A 70 -6.81 0.21 -12.46
C LEU A 70 -7.64 -0.59 -11.45
N VAL A 71 -7.17 -0.68 -10.21
CA VAL A 71 -7.91 -1.30 -9.09
C VAL A 71 -9.21 -0.55 -8.86
N ALA A 72 -9.19 0.78 -8.80
CA ALA A 72 -10.40 1.59 -8.62
C ALA A 72 -11.42 1.36 -9.75
N ALA A 73 -10.97 1.27 -11.01
CA ALA A 73 -11.83 0.97 -12.15
C ALA A 73 -12.43 -0.44 -12.08
N LEU A 74 -11.64 -1.44 -11.70
CA LEU A 74 -12.09 -2.82 -11.54
C LEU A 74 -13.14 -2.95 -10.44
N LEU A 75 -12.85 -2.38 -9.26
CA LEU A 75 -13.75 -2.44 -8.10
C LEU A 75 -15.03 -1.61 -8.28
N LYS A 76 -15.03 -0.65 -9.20
CA LYS A 76 -16.25 0.04 -9.62
C LYS A 76 -17.19 -0.90 -10.39
N LYS A 77 -16.65 -1.79 -11.22
CA LYS A 77 -17.43 -2.80 -11.98
C LYS A 77 -17.78 -4.00 -11.10
N TYR A 78 -16.85 -4.46 -10.28
CA TYR A 78 -16.99 -5.65 -9.44
C TYR A 78 -16.69 -5.34 -7.96
N PRO A 79 -17.65 -4.72 -7.24
CA PRO A 79 -17.44 -4.36 -5.85
C PRO A 79 -17.31 -5.57 -4.92
N HIS A 80 -17.88 -6.73 -5.30
CA HIS A 80 -17.83 -7.95 -4.50
C HIS A 80 -16.42 -8.53 -4.35
N LEU A 81 -15.52 -8.27 -5.31
CA LEU A 81 -14.13 -8.73 -5.26
C LEU A 81 -13.36 -8.14 -4.07
N ARG A 82 -13.86 -7.06 -3.46
CA ARG A 82 -13.28 -6.49 -2.22
C ARG A 82 -13.31 -7.48 -1.06
N PHE A 83 -14.30 -8.37 -1.05
CA PHE A 83 -14.57 -9.26 0.07
C PHE A 83 -13.95 -10.65 -0.10
N GLU A 84 -13.40 -10.96 -1.28
CA GLU A 84 -12.72 -12.24 -1.48
C GLU A 84 -11.48 -12.29 -0.57
N GLN A 85 -11.39 -13.30 0.30
CA GLN A 85 -10.28 -13.43 1.26
C GLN A 85 -10.08 -12.20 2.18
N CYS A 86 -11.17 -11.52 2.56
CA CYS A 86 -11.13 -10.30 3.38
C CYS A 86 -10.58 -10.48 4.80
N PHE A 87 -10.53 -11.71 5.32
CA PHE A 87 -9.99 -12.01 6.65
C PHE A 87 -8.48 -12.31 6.65
N ARG A 88 -7.81 -12.26 5.49
CA ARG A 88 -6.34 -12.33 5.47
C ARG A 88 -5.79 -10.99 5.98
N PRO A 89 -4.79 -10.99 6.88
CA PRO A 89 -4.27 -9.78 7.51
C PRO A 89 -3.63 -8.81 6.52
N GLU A 90 -3.12 -9.32 5.40
CA GLU A 90 -2.52 -8.54 4.32
C GLU A 90 -3.54 -7.81 3.44
N ASN A 91 -4.81 -8.24 3.48
CA ASN A 91 -5.87 -7.68 2.64
C ASN A 91 -6.66 -6.63 3.41
N GLN A 92 -6.78 -5.44 2.82
CA GLN A 92 -7.63 -4.37 3.31
C GLN A 92 -8.83 -4.23 2.36
N TRP A 93 -10.01 -4.50 2.89
CA TRP A 93 -11.27 -4.47 2.15
C TRP A 93 -12.07 -3.17 2.38
N GLN A 94 -11.60 -2.30 3.28
CA GLN A 94 -12.23 -1.02 3.58
C GLN A 94 -12.08 -0.06 2.40
N LYS A 95 -13.19 0.55 1.99
CA LYS A 95 -13.22 1.49 0.87
C LYS A 95 -12.27 2.67 1.09
N GLY A 96 -11.32 2.84 0.17
CA GLY A 96 -10.30 3.90 0.21
C GLY A 96 -8.94 3.42 0.70
N LEU A 97 -8.89 2.24 1.32
CA LEU A 97 -7.69 1.52 1.73
C LEU A 97 -7.61 0.21 0.93
N ASP A 98 -7.75 0.32 -0.40
CA ASP A 98 -7.80 -0.82 -1.32
C ASP A 98 -6.38 -1.39 -1.53
N HIS A 99 -5.86 -2.07 -0.50
CA HIS A 99 -4.58 -2.77 -0.50
C HIS A 99 -4.81 -4.28 -0.42
N TYR A 100 -4.13 -5.05 -1.25
CA TYR A 100 -4.34 -6.49 -1.38
C TYR A 100 -3.00 -7.21 -1.55
N ALA A 101 -2.95 -8.44 -1.04
CA ALA A 101 -1.85 -9.38 -1.24
C ALA A 101 -1.66 -9.71 -2.72
N VAL A 102 -0.47 -10.20 -3.08
CA VAL A 102 -0.09 -10.56 -4.46
C VAL A 102 -1.03 -11.61 -5.05
N ASP A 103 -1.45 -12.57 -4.22
CA ASP A 103 -2.34 -13.66 -4.64
C ASP A 103 -3.81 -13.26 -4.76
N HIS A 104 -4.15 -12.05 -4.34
CA HIS A 104 -5.54 -11.61 -4.35
C HIS A 104 -6.08 -11.50 -5.79
N PRO A 105 -7.33 -11.94 -6.06
CA PRO A 105 -7.90 -11.95 -7.41
C PRO A 105 -7.87 -10.58 -8.10
N VAL A 106 -8.07 -9.49 -7.34
CA VAL A 106 -7.95 -8.11 -7.83
C VAL A 106 -6.52 -7.80 -8.32
N MET A 107 -5.50 -8.20 -7.57
CA MET A 107 -4.10 -7.94 -7.93
C MET A 107 -3.69 -8.77 -9.14
N GLN A 108 -4.09 -10.04 -9.19
CA GLN A 108 -3.84 -10.89 -10.35
C GLN A 108 -4.53 -10.35 -11.61
N PHE A 109 -5.75 -9.83 -11.49
CA PHE A 109 -6.47 -9.20 -12.60
C PHE A 109 -5.71 -7.98 -13.12
N VAL A 110 -5.34 -7.06 -12.24
CA VAL A 110 -4.66 -5.82 -12.62
C VAL A 110 -3.25 -6.09 -13.14
N ALA A 111 -2.53 -7.05 -12.57
CA ALA A 111 -1.22 -7.47 -13.07
C ALA A 111 -1.31 -8.02 -14.51
N ASN A 112 -2.32 -8.85 -14.80
CA ASN A 112 -2.57 -9.34 -16.15
C ASN A 112 -3.02 -8.23 -17.10
N GLN A 113 -3.78 -7.24 -16.61
CA GLN A 113 -4.20 -6.12 -17.45
C GLN A 113 -2.99 -5.26 -17.81
N LEU A 114 -2.13 -5.00 -16.83
CA LEU A 114 -0.91 -4.23 -17.02
C LEU A 114 0.07 -4.96 -17.94
N SER A 115 0.21 -6.28 -17.84
CA SER A 115 1.07 -7.06 -18.73
C SER A 115 0.61 -6.96 -20.18
N LEU A 116 -0.71 -7.03 -20.44
CA LEU A 116 -1.27 -6.81 -21.79
C LEU A 116 -1.09 -5.37 -22.26
N MET A 117 -1.25 -4.37 -21.40
CA MET A 117 -0.97 -2.98 -21.74
C MET A 117 0.50 -2.75 -22.10
N ASN A 118 1.42 -3.42 -21.40
CA ASN A 118 2.85 -3.36 -21.70
C ASN A 118 3.19 -3.98 -23.07
N THR A 119 2.36 -4.87 -23.60
CA THR A 119 2.50 -5.37 -24.99
C THR A 119 1.98 -4.41 -26.06
N GLY A 120 1.45 -3.24 -25.67
CA GLY A 120 0.94 -2.21 -26.58
C GLY A 120 -0.59 -2.25 -26.79
N MET A 121 -1.33 -3.06 -26.03
CA MET A 121 -2.79 -3.07 -26.12
C MET A 121 -3.42 -1.83 -25.49
N SER A 122 -4.57 -1.39 -26.03
CA SER A 122 -5.35 -0.34 -25.40
C SER A 122 -5.88 -0.80 -24.03
N GLN A 123 -6.09 0.13 -23.10
CA GLN A 123 -6.60 -0.19 -21.77
C GLN A 123 -7.95 -0.92 -21.82
N LYS A 124 -8.81 -0.59 -22.79
CA LYS A 124 -10.13 -1.21 -22.98
C LYS A 124 -10.01 -2.65 -23.48
N ASP A 125 -9.17 -2.88 -24.49
CA ASP A 125 -8.98 -4.21 -25.06
C ASP A 125 -8.27 -5.14 -24.09
N ALA A 126 -7.25 -4.61 -23.38
CA ALA A 126 -6.58 -5.31 -22.30
C ALA A 126 -7.58 -5.74 -21.22
N PHE A 127 -8.48 -4.83 -20.80
CA PHE A 127 -9.51 -5.13 -19.81
C PHE A 127 -10.48 -6.22 -20.27
N GLN A 128 -10.97 -6.15 -21.52
CA GLN A 128 -11.88 -7.17 -22.05
C GLN A 128 -11.21 -8.55 -22.14
N LYS A 129 -9.93 -8.59 -22.54
CA LYS A 129 -9.18 -9.84 -22.64
C LYS A 129 -8.90 -10.43 -21.26
N THR A 130 -8.50 -9.62 -20.27
CA THR A 130 -8.33 -10.09 -18.90
C THR A 130 -9.65 -10.52 -18.27
N GLU A 131 -10.75 -9.84 -18.56
CA GLU A 131 -12.09 -10.21 -18.10
C GLU A 131 -12.47 -11.61 -18.58
N LYS A 132 -12.27 -11.92 -19.87
CA LYS A 132 -12.51 -13.27 -20.42
C LYS A 132 -11.67 -14.33 -19.71
N MET A 133 -10.38 -14.06 -19.48
CA MET A 133 -9.49 -14.97 -18.76
C MET A 133 -9.91 -15.17 -17.30
N PHE A 134 -10.31 -14.09 -16.64
CA PHE A 134 -10.80 -14.11 -15.26
C PHE A 134 -12.06 -14.95 -15.12
N TYR A 135 -13.04 -14.76 -16.00
CA TYR A 135 -14.27 -15.57 -15.99
C TYR A 135 -13.99 -17.04 -16.26
N LYS A 136 -13.15 -17.36 -17.25
CA LYS A 136 -12.77 -18.75 -17.53
C LYS A 136 -12.15 -19.40 -16.31
N ARG A 137 -11.19 -18.74 -15.67
CA ARG A 137 -10.54 -19.23 -14.45
C ARG A 137 -11.54 -19.39 -13.30
N ARG A 138 -12.45 -18.43 -13.11
CA ARG A 138 -13.47 -18.49 -12.07
C ARG A 138 -14.42 -19.68 -12.27
N MET A 139 -14.87 -19.93 -13.50
CA MET A 139 -15.71 -21.09 -13.82
C MET A 139 -14.99 -22.40 -13.56
N GLU A 140 -13.72 -22.51 -13.93
CA GLU A 140 -12.90 -23.71 -13.65
C GLU A 140 -12.72 -23.93 -12.14
N MET A 141 -12.47 -22.87 -11.37
CA MET A 141 -12.35 -22.97 -9.91
C MET A 141 -13.66 -23.37 -9.26
N GLU A 142 -14.78 -22.73 -9.63
CA GLU A 142 -16.10 -23.07 -9.10
C GLU A 142 -16.50 -24.50 -9.45
N ALA A 143 -16.20 -24.98 -10.66
CA ALA A 143 -16.44 -26.36 -11.05
C ALA A 143 -15.63 -27.34 -10.18
N ARG A 144 -14.34 -27.07 -9.97
CA ARG A 144 -13.48 -27.89 -9.10
C ARG A 144 -13.98 -27.91 -7.66
N ILE A 145 -14.34 -26.75 -7.12
CA ILE A 145 -14.89 -26.62 -5.75
C ILE A 145 -16.17 -27.44 -5.60
N LYS A 146 -17.10 -27.34 -6.57
CA LYS A 146 -18.35 -28.12 -6.55
C LYS A 146 -18.11 -29.62 -6.60
N VAL A 147 -17.20 -30.07 -7.45
CA VAL A 147 -16.84 -31.50 -7.54
C VAL A 147 -16.18 -31.97 -6.24
N ALA A 148 -15.25 -31.20 -5.68
CA ALA A 148 -14.60 -31.53 -4.42
C ALA A 148 -15.59 -31.61 -3.25
N MET A 149 -16.52 -30.66 -3.16
CA MET A 149 -17.62 -30.69 -2.19
C MET A 149 -18.54 -31.89 -2.37
N ALA A 150 -18.89 -32.24 -3.62
CA ALA A 150 -19.76 -33.37 -3.91
C ALA A 150 -19.09 -34.72 -3.57
N LEU A 151 -17.77 -34.81 -3.77
CA LEU A 151 -17.00 -36.02 -3.45
C LEU A 151 -16.57 -36.08 -1.99
N ALA A 152 -16.78 -35.02 -1.19
CA ALA A 152 -16.30 -34.88 0.19
C ALA A 152 -14.80 -35.21 0.36
N VAL A 153 -14.00 -34.99 -0.70
CA VAL A 153 -12.57 -35.36 -0.74
C VAL A 153 -11.73 -34.44 0.15
N ASP A 154 -12.16 -33.18 0.29
CA ASP A 154 -11.49 -32.16 1.06
C ASP A 154 -12.48 -31.54 2.06
N GLU A 155 -12.22 -31.69 3.37
CA GLU A 155 -13.00 -31.03 4.42
C GLU A 155 -12.75 -29.50 4.45
N ASP A 156 -11.63 -29.05 3.85
CA ASP A 156 -11.16 -27.66 3.87
C ASP A 156 -11.57 -26.81 2.65
N VAL A 157 -12.43 -27.32 1.75
CA VAL A 157 -12.81 -26.52 0.55
C VAL A 157 -13.66 -25.32 0.93
N GLU A 158 -13.08 -24.13 0.76
CA GLU A 158 -13.78 -22.88 1.00
C GLU A 158 -14.73 -22.53 -0.16
N PRO A 159 -16.05 -22.41 0.07
CA PRO A 159 -16.96 -21.87 -0.94
C PRO A 159 -16.62 -20.40 -1.26
N LEU A 160 -16.67 -20.06 -2.55
CA LEU A 160 -16.59 -18.69 -3.03
C LEU A 160 -17.93 -17.98 -2.80
N TYR A 161 -17.98 -17.07 -1.84
CA TYR A 161 -19.18 -16.26 -1.64
C TYR A 161 -19.15 -14.98 -2.46
N THR A 162 -20.32 -14.54 -2.87
CA THR A 162 -20.53 -13.28 -3.61
C THR A 162 -20.84 -12.10 -2.69
N SER A 163 -21.08 -12.35 -1.41
CA SER A 163 -21.42 -11.31 -0.42
C SER A 163 -20.49 -11.36 0.80
N GLY A 164 -20.12 -10.18 1.30
CA GLY A 164 -19.34 -10.06 2.54
C GLY A 164 -20.05 -10.64 3.76
N TYR A 165 -21.39 -10.61 3.76
CA TYR A 165 -22.22 -11.19 4.83
C TYR A 165 -21.99 -12.70 4.99
N ALA A 166 -21.90 -13.43 3.88
CA ALA A 166 -21.64 -14.87 3.92
C ALA A 166 -20.22 -15.19 4.44
N TYR A 167 -19.21 -14.40 4.04
CA TYR A 167 -17.87 -14.52 4.61
C TYR A 167 -17.86 -14.26 6.12
N TRP A 168 -18.59 -13.24 6.59
CA TRP A 168 -18.69 -12.92 8.03
C TRP A 168 -19.34 -14.04 8.84
N HIS A 169 -20.45 -14.61 8.36
CA HIS A 169 -21.09 -15.75 9.01
C HIS A 169 -20.21 -16.99 9.04
N LYS A 170 -19.47 -17.25 7.97
CA LYS A 170 -18.47 -18.33 7.96
C LYS A 170 -17.42 -18.09 9.04
N LYS A 171 -16.92 -16.86 9.19
CA LYS A 171 -15.93 -16.53 10.22
C LYS A 171 -16.48 -16.71 11.64
N ILE A 172 -17.72 -16.28 11.89
CA ILE A 172 -18.40 -16.54 13.17
C ILE A 172 -18.52 -18.04 13.44
N ALA A 173 -18.89 -18.84 12.44
CA ALA A 173 -19.00 -20.29 12.60
C ALA A 173 -17.64 -20.92 12.94
N GLN A 174 -16.57 -20.48 12.29
CA GLN A 174 -15.20 -20.92 12.60
C GLN A 174 -14.79 -20.56 14.04
N GLU A 175 -15.01 -19.30 14.45
CA GLU A 175 -14.68 -18.84 15.80
C GLU A 175 -15.48 -19.59 16.88
N ARG A 176 -16.77 -19.82 16.64
CA ARG A 176 -17.62 -20.66 17.52
C ARG A 176 -17.13 -22.10 17.55
N GLY A 177 -16.72 -22.66 16.42
CA GLY A 177 -16.15 -24.01 16.35
C GLY A 177 -14.88 -24.15 17.18
N ILE A 178 -13.95 -23.19 17.05
CA ILE A 178 -12.71 -23.16 17.85
C ILE A 178 -13.03 -23.05 19.34
N PHE A 179 -13.96 -22.16 19.70
CA PHE A 179 -14.40 -21.99 21.09
C PHE A 179 -15.01 -23.27 21.67
N LEU A 180 -15.87 -23.97 20.92
CA LEU A 180 -16.45 -25.24 21.35
C LEU A 180 -15.40 -26.34 21.48
N MET A 181 -14.39 -26.37 20.61
CA MET A 181 -13.26 -27.31 20.74
C MET A 181 -12.44 -27.03 21.99
N HIS A 182 -12.17 -25.76 22.31
CA HIS A 182 -11.51 -25.37 23.54
C HIS A 182 -12.27 -25.86 24.79
N ILE A 183 -13.59 -25.63 24.84
CA ILE A 183 -14.43 -26.14 25.94
C ILE A 183 -14.35 -27.66 26.01
N ARG A 184 -14.38 -28.36 24.88
CA ARG A 184 -14.29 -29.82 24.83
C ARG A 184 -12.98 -30.32 25.42
N ASP A 185 -11.88 -29.64 25.13
CA ASP A 185 -10.55 -30.01 25.59
C ASP A 185 -10.33 -29.64 27.06
N GLU A 186 -11.00 -28.61 27.60
CA GLU A 186 -11.00 -28.29 29.04
C GLU A 186 -11.88 -29.23 29.88
N LEU A 187 -12.94 -29.80 29.29
CA LEU A 187 -13.85 -30.73 29.95
C LEU A 187 -13.37 -32.19 29.95
N ARG A 188 -12.32 -32.52 29.18
CA ARG A 188 -11.70 -33.85 29.11
C ARG A 188 -10.49 -33.95 30.01
#